data_AF-A0A1H4QN70-F1
#
_entry.id   AF-A0A1H4QN70-F1
#
_cell.length_a   1.000
_cell.length_b   1.000
_cell.length_c   1.000
_cell.angle_alpha   90.00
_cell.angle_beta   90.00
_cell.angle_gamma   90.00
#
_symmetry.space_group_name_H-M   'P 1'
#
loop_
_entity.id
_entity.type
_entity.pdbx_description
1 polymer ?
#
loop_
_entity_poly.entity_id
_entity_poly.type
_entity_poly.pdbx_seq_one_letter_code
_entity_poly.pdbx_strand_id
1 'polypeptide(L)' 'MGLLSFIVTLPLQPVKGVISLAELIQRQVEEEMHNPAAIRRGLEELEEARARGDITAEEEEQAQQALIDRMTGSP' A
#
# COMPACT_ATOMS: atom_id res chain seq x y z
N MET A 1 -32.79 17.48 -7.01
CA MET A 1 -33.56 16.22 -7.00
C MET A 1 -33.86 15.83 -5.56
N GLY A 2 -34.87 16.47 -4.96
CA GLY A 2 -35.13 16.41 -3.51
C GLY A 2 -35.91 15.16 -3.07
N LEU A 3 -35.74 14.80 -1.79
CA LEU A 3 -36.46 13.87 -0.91
C LEU A 3 -37.08 12.58 -1.51
N LEU A 4 -37.91 12.65 -2.55
CA LEU A 4 -38.48 11.48 -3.23
C LEU A 4 -37.39 10.58 -3.83
N SER A 5 -36.35 11.18 -4.43
CA SER A 5 -35.20 10.42 -4.94
C SER A 5 -34.42 9.72 -3.81
N PHE A 6 -34.35 10.35 -2.63
CA PHE A 6 -33.70 9.75 -1.46
C PHE A 6 -34.45 8.50 -0.97
N ILE A 7 -35.78 8.55 -0.91
CA ILE A 7 -36.59 7.38 -0.51
C ILE A 7 -36.47 6.23 -1.50
N VAL A 8 -36.50 6.51 -2.80
CA VAL A 8 -36.37 5.47 -3.83
C VAL A 8 -34.97 4.84 -3.83
N THR A 9 -33.94 5.61 -3.47
CA THR A 9 -32.55 5.11 -3.40
C THR A 9 -32.14 4.60 -2.03
N LEU A 10 -32.97 4.74 -0.99
CA LEU A 10 -32.71 4.23 0.36
C LEU A 10 -32.32 2.74 0.36
N PRO A 11 -33.01 1.84 -0.37
CA PRO A 11 -32.64 0.43 -0.42
C PRO A 11 -31.26 0.17 -1.04
N LEU A 12 -30.74 1.10 -1.86
CA LEU A 12 -29.43 1.00 -2.52
C LEU A 12 -28.30 1.66 -1.72
N GLN A 13 -28.60 2.31 -0.59
CA GLN A 13 -27.58 2.93 0.28
C GLN A 13 -26.53 1.93 0.80
N PRO A 14 -26.86 0.68 1.15
CA PRO A 14 -25.84 -0.29 1.57
C PRO A 14 -24.78 -0.55 0.50
N VAL A 15 -25.18 -0.66 -0.77
CA VAL A 15 -24.27 -0.85 -1.91
C VAL A 15 -23.33 0.35 -2.05
N LYS A 16 -23.87 1.57 -1.92
CA LYS A 16 -23.05 2.78 -1.91
C LYS A 16 -22.04 2.79 -0.76
N GLY A 17 -22.44 2.31 0.42
CA GLY A 17 -21.54 2.16 1.57
C GLY A 17 -20.35 1.24 1.28
N VAL A 18 -20.59 0.10 0.62
CA VAL A 18 -19.51 -0.82 0.22
C VAL A 18 -18.57 -0.17 -0.81
N ILE A 19 -19.12 0.54 -1.80
CA ILE A 19 -18.31 1.25 -2.80
C ILE A 19 -17.44 2.31 -2.14
N SER A 20 -18.01 3.13 -1.25
CA SER A 20 -17.25 4.16 -0.52
C SER A 20 -16.16 3.56 0.38
N LEU A 21 -16.39 2.38 0.96
CA LEU A 21 -15.37 1.66 1.73
C LEU A 21 -14.25 1.14 0.82
N ALA A 22 -14.60 0.57 -0.34
CA ALA A 22 -13.61 0.12 -1.32
C ALA A 22 -12.73 1.28 -1.81
N GLU A 23 -13.32 2.44 -2.10
CA GLU A 23 -12.57 3.65 -2.45
C GLU A 23 -11.65 4.12 -1.32
N LEU A 24 -12.09 4.02 -0.06
CA LEU A 24 -11.25 4.34 1.09
C LEU A 24 -10.04 3.41 1.20
N ILE A 25 -10.27 2.10 1.07
CA ILE A 25 -9.20 1.09 1.08
C ILE A 25 -8.23 1.35 -0.07
N GLN A 26 -8.74 1.60 -1.28
CA GLN A 26 -7.92 1.92 -2.44
C GLN A 26 -7.01 3.12 -2.18
N ARG A 27 -7.55 4.23 -1.66
CA ARG A 27 -6.75 5.41 -1.31
C ARG A 27 -5.67 5.09 -0.27
N GLN A 28 -6.02 4.33 0.77
CA GLN A 28 -5.05 3.93 1.80
C GLN A 28 -3.93 3.07 1.21
N VAL A 29 -4.26 2.13 0.32
CA VAL A 29 -3.27 1.29 -0.38
C VAL A 29 -2.38 2.14 -1.28
N GLU A 30 -2.95 3.08 -2.04
CA GLU A 30 -2.16 4.01 -2.86
C GLU A 30 -1.22 4.86 -2.00
N GLU A 31 -1.70 5.41 -0.89
CA GLU A 31 -0.87 6.18 0.06
C GLU A 31 0.25 5.32 0.67
N GLU A 32 -0.05 4.09 1.07
CA GLU A 32 0.92 3.19 1.68
C GLU A 32 1.95 2.67 0.68
N MET A 33 1.52 2.32 -0.55
CA MET A 33 2.41 1.91 -1.64
C MET A 33 3.33 3.05 -2.10
N HIS A 34 2.87 4.30 -2.03
CA HIS A 34 3.69 5.46 -2.39
C HIS A 34 4.43 6.08 -1.19
N ASN A 35 4.35 5.48 0.01
CA ASN A 35 4.98 6.05 1.19
C ASN A 35 6.50 5.77 1.22
N PRO A 36 7.37 6.78 1.07
CA PRO A 36 8.82 6.60 1.13
C PRO A 36 9.33 6.05 2.47
N ALA A 37 8.54 6.15 3.54
CA ALA A 37 8.88 5.58 4.85
C ALA A 37 8.81 4.04 4.88
N ALA A 38 8.10 3.40 3.96
CA ALA A 38 8.08 1.94 3.86
C ALA A 38 9.43 1.40 3.35
N ILE A 39 10.03 2.05 2.32
CA ILE A 39 11.38 1.70 1.85
C ILE A 39 12.39 1.89 2.96
N ARG A 40 12.38 3.04 3.63
CA ARG A 40 13.37 3.37 4.67
C ARG A 40 13.41 2.28 5.75
N ARG A 41 12.24 1.84 6.23
CA ARG A 41 12.14 0.74 7.19
C ARG A 41 12.67 -0.59 6.63
N GLY A 42 12.36 -0.91 5.37
CA GLY A 42 12.88 -2.13 4.74
C GLY A 42 14.40 -2.11 4.53
N LEU A 43 14.98 -0.95 4.21
CA LEU A 43 16.43 -0.78 4.12
C LEU A 43 17.11 -0.90 5.48
N GLU A 44 16.52 -0.30 6.53
CA GLU A 44 16.98 -0.44 7.91
C GLU A 44 16.98 -1.92 8.35
N GLU A 45 15.95 -2.68 8.02
CA GLU A 45 15.85 -4.11 8.34
C GLU A 45 16.92 -4.95 7.63
N LEU A 46 17.25 -4.62 6.37
CA LEU A 46 18.34 -5.26 5.63
C LEU A 46 19.72 -4.92 6.21
N GLU A 47 19.95 -3.65 6.58
CA GLU A 47 21.19 -3.22 7.20
C GLU A 47 21.40 -3.90 8.56
N GLU A 48 20.34 -4.04 9.36
CA GLU A 48 20.37 -4.80 10.61
C GLU A 48 20.63 -6.29 10.38
N ALA A 49 20.00 -6.91 9.37
CA ALA A 49 20.23 -8.31 9.01
C ALA A 49 21.70 -8.55 8.61
N ARG A 50 22.29 -7.63 7.84
CA ARG A 50 23.73 -7.66 7.54
C ARG A 50 24.59 -7.49 8.78
N ALA A 51 24.23 -6.55 9.66
CA ALA A 51 24.99 -6.31 10.89
C ALA A 51 25.00 -7.52 11.83
N ARG A 52 23.92 -8.32 11.81
CA ARG A 52 23.82 -9.61 12.51
C ARG A 52 24.54 -10.75 11.79
N GLY A 53 24.93 -10.56 10.53
CA GLY A 53 25.53 -11.59 9.69
C GLY A 53 24.51 -12.60 9.14
N ASP A 54 23.22 -12.27 9.15
CA ASP A 54 22.14 -13.12 8.64
C ASP A 54 22.13 -13.16 7.10
N ILE A 55 22.65 -12.11 6.45
CA ILE A 55 22.77 -11.97 5.00
C ILE A 55 24.17 -11.47 4.60
N THR A 56 24.63 -11.91 3.43
CA THR A 56 25.87 -11.46 2.80
C THR A 56 25.70 -10.12 2.09
N ALA A 57 26.80 -9.50 1.64
CA ALA A 57 26.76 -8.25 0.88
C ALA A 57 26.00 -8.36 -0.44
N GLU A 58 26.19 -9.46 -1.17
CA GLU A 58 25.50 -9.71 -2.43
C GLU A 58 23.99 -9.94 -2.22
N GLU A 59 23.61 -10.64 -1.15
CA GLU A 59 22.21 -10.86 -0.79
C GLU A 59 21.51 -9.57 -0.36
N GLU A 60 22.21 -8.72 0.38
CA GLU A 60 21.73 -7.39 0.75
C GLU A 60 21.47 -6.52 -0.49
N GLU A 61 22.44 -6.43 -1.40
CA GLU A 61 22.35 -5.60 -2.61
C GLU A 61 21.19 -6.04 -3.52
N GLN A 62 21.01 -7.36 -3.68
CA GLN A 62 19.87 -7.91 -4.42
C GLN A 62 18.52 -7.61 -3.74
N ALA A 63 18.45 -7.70 -2.41
CA ALA A 63 17.23 -7.42 -1.66
C ALA A 63 16.88 -5.92 -1.66
N GLN A 64 17.88 -5.04 -1.56
CA GLN A 64 17.69 -3.59 -1.68
C GLN A 64 17.16 -3.21 -3.07
N GLN A 65 17.73 -3.78 -4.13
CA GLN A 65 17.27 -3.54 -5.49
C GLN A 65 15.83 -4.01 -5.71
N ALA A 66 15.49 -5.21 -5.24
CA ALA A 66 14.12 -5.74 -5.32
C ALA A 66 13.10 -4.86 -4.57
N LEU A 67 13.49 -4.26 -3.43
CA LEU A 67 12.65 -3.33 -2.67
C LEU A 67 12.38 -2.03 -3.44
N ILE A 68 13.39 -1.51 -4.14
CA ILE A 68 13.29 -0.30 -4.98
C ILE A 68 12.43 -0.57 -6.22
N ASP A 69 12.62 -1.70 -6.89
CA ASP A 69 11.89 -2.08 -8.09
C ASP A 69 10.38 -2.18 -7.82
N ARG A 70 10.01 -2.78 -6.66
CA ARG A 70 8.62 -2.89 -6.21
C ARG A 70 7.92 -1.53 -6.05
N MET A 71 8.64 -0.47 -5.69
CA MET A 71 8.08 0.87 -5.51
C MET A 71 7.96 1.65 -6.82
N THR A 72 8.90 1.45 -7.74
CA THR A 72 8.86 2.13 -9.04
C THR A 72 7.86 1.49 -10.01
N GLY A 73 7.33 0.30 -9.69
CA GLY A 73 6.43 -0.44 -10.57
C GLY A 73 7.12 -0.90 -11.86
N SER A 74 8.46 -0.93 -11.87
CA SER A 74 9.24 -1.42 -12.99
C SER A 74 9.15 -2.96 -13.02
N PRO A 75 8.72 -3.58 -14.13
CA PRO A 75 8.64 -5.03 -14.27
C PRO A 75 10.01 -5.70 -14.40
#